data_AF-A0A3N7AAR3-F1
#
_entry.id   AF-A0A3N7AAR3-F1
#
_cell.length_a   1.000
_cell.length_b   1.000
_cell.length_c   1.000
_cell.angle_alpha   90.00
_cell.angle_beta   90.00
_cell.angle_gamma   90.00
#
_symmetry.space_group_name_H-M   'P 1'
#
loop_
_entity.id
_entity.type
_entity.pdbx_description
1 polymer ?
#
loop_
_entity_poly.entity_id
_entity_poly.type
_entity_poly.pdbx_seq_one_letter_code
_entity_poly.pdbx_strand_id
1 'polypeptide(L)'
;MLCSLAHARGQYIPTDLNPKYNTKINPKYNAKLNPDYTSSINPKYNTRINPTYTSTLNPKFNAAINPTYTSAINPKYNSDINPKYNADLNPKYNWRINPNYGGAANTGKDAWAGKYVFDKNEDAIGFLISANDMVYLYFSMKREWIGYFVKANDNFNFFSIDGNWSGEYLCSDSEQGFNWFDANADWKKIYVK
;
A
#
# COMPACT_ATOMS: atom_id res chain seq x y z
N MET A 1 0.80 -27.43 -30.89
CA MET A 1 1.60 -27.07 -29.72
C MET A 1 0.68 -26.34 -28.75
N LEU A 2 0.26 -27.02 -27.68
CA LEU A 2 -0.66 -26.49 -26.67
C LEU A 2 0.09 -25.46 -25.82
N CYS A 3 -0.04 -24.17 -26.14
CA CYS A 3 0.44 -23.11 -25.27
C CYS A 3 -0.60 -22.92 -24.17
N SER A 4 -0.28 -23.40 -22.96
CA SER A 4 -1.10 -23.26 -21.77
C SER A 4 -1.44 -21.79 -21.53
N LEU A 5 -2.71 -21.43 -21.69
CA LEU A 5 -3.28 -20.17 -21.23
C LEU A 5 -3.16 -20.15 -19.71
N ALA A 6 -2.09 -19.54 -19.21
CA ALA A 6 -1.97 -19.19 -17.80
C ALA A 6 -3.15 -18.28 -17.48
N HIS A 7 -4.10 -18.81 -16.70
CA HIS A 7 -5.33 -18.12 -16.33
C HIS A 7 -4.96 -16.90 -15.49
N ALA A 8 -4.94 -15.76 -16.15
CA ALA A 8 -4.75 -14.45 -15.57
C ALA A 8 -5.77 -14.19 -14.45
N ARG A 9 -5.29 -13.96 -13.24
CA ARG A 9 -6.10 -13.85 -12.03
C ARG A 9 -6.42 -12.36 -11.73
N GLY A 10 -7.70 -11.99 -11.62
CA GLY A 10 -8.13 -10.67 -11.12
C GLY A 10 -8.17 -10.60 -9.59
N GLN A 11 -8.09 -9.39 -9.01
CA GLN A 11 -8.05 -9.15 -7.56
C GLN A 11 -9.44 -9.21 -6.90
N TYR A 12 -9.94 -10.43 -6.69
CA TYR A 12 -11.03 -10.65 -5.73
C TYR A 12 -10.42 -10.71 -4.33
N ILE A 13 -11.00 -10.00 -3.36
CA ILE A 13 -10.65 -10.16 -1.94
C ILE A 13 -11.51 -11.32 -1.40
N PRO A 14 -10.94 -12.51 -1.16
CA PRO A 14 -11.69 -13.62 -0.59
C PRO A 14 -12.27 -13.24 0.78
N THR A 15 -13.45 -13.76 1.10
CA THR A 15 -14.04 -13.63 2.44
C THR A 15 -13.10 -14.12 3.54
N ASP A 16 -12.31 -15.16 3.25
CA ASP A 16 -11.30 -15.71 4.16
C ASP A 16 -10.08 -14.81 4.33
N LEU A 17 -9.86 -13.85 3.44
CA LEU A 17 -8.88 -12.78 3.62
C LEU A 17 -9.54 -11.51 4.16
N ASN A 18 -10.81 -11.52 4.56
CA ASN A 18 -11.39 -10.37 5.26
C ASN A 18 -10.87 -10.34 6.71
N PRO A 19 -10.18 -9.27 7.15
CA PRO A 19 -9.61 -9.18 8.49
C PRO A 19 -10.70 -9.19 9.57
N LYS A 20 -11.95 -8.87 9.25
CA LYS A 20 -13.07 -9.03 10.19
C LYS A 20 -13.28 -10.48 10.62
N TYR A 21 -12.99 -11.45 9.74
CA TYR A 21 -13.26 -12.87 9.98
C TYR A 21 -11.98 -13.71 10.08
N ASN A 22 -10.84 -13.18 9.66
CA ASN A 22 -9.54 -13.85 9.73
C ASN A 22 -8.63 -13.21 10.77
N THR A 23 -8.53 -13.86 11.93
CA THR A 23 -7.72 -13.43 13.07
C THR A 23 -6.21 -13.44 12.78
N LYS A 24 -5.73 -14.24 11.83
CA LYS A 24 -4.30 -14.34 11.51
C LYS A 24 -3.76 -13.09 10.84
N ILE A 25 -4.60 -12.37 10.09
CA ILE A 25 -4.22 -11.16 9.35
C ILE A 25 -4.69 -9.88 10.05
N ASN A 26 -5.52 -10.00 11.09
CA ASN A 26 -6.04 -8.85 11.82
C ASN A 26 -5.16 -8.55 13.05
N PRO A 27 -4.55 -7.36 13.13
CA PRO A 27 -3.75 -6.89 14.27
C PRO A 27 -4.46 -6.93 15.62
N LYS A 28 -5.79 -6.81 15.64
CA LYS A 28 -6.61 -6.94 16.85
C LYS A 28 -6.46 -8.29 17.54
N TYR A 29 -6.24 -9.33 16.75
CA TYR A 29 -6.20 -10.72 17.23
C TYR A 29 -4.82 -11.37 17.06
N ASN A 30 -3.92 -10.75 16.31
CA ASN A 30 -2.56 -11.23 16.11
C ASN A 30 -1.52 -10.20 16.59
N ALA A 31 -0.98 -10.45 17.79
CA ALA A 31 0.01 -9.59 18.44
C ALA A 31 1.25 -9.32 17.57
N LYS A 32 1.68 -10.28 16.72
CA LYS A 32 2.84 -10.10 15.82
C LYS A 32 2.61 -9.02 14.75
N LEU A 33 1.35 -8.73 14.43
CA LEU A 33 0.97 -7.70 13.48
C LEU A 33 0.64 -6.36 14.18
N ASN A 34 0.50 -6.36 15.49
CA ASN A 34 0.14 -5.18 16.25
C ASN A 34 1.39 -4.44 16.76
N PRO A 35 1.62 -3.19 16.34
CA PRO A 35 2.77 -2.43 16.79
C PRO A 35 2.76 -2.14 18.31
N ASP A 36 1.61 -2.08 18.97
CA ASP A 36 1.58 -1.86 20.42
C ASP A 36 2.05 -3.09 21.22
N TYR A 37 2.03 -4.29 20.61
CA TYR A 37 2.52 -5.52 21.22
C TYR A 37 3.87 -6.00 20.66
N THR A 38 4.31 -5.48 19.52
CA THR A 38 5.56 -5.89 18.85
C THR A 38 6.46 -4.69 18.59
N SER A 39 7.50 -4.55 19.43
CA SER A 39 8.40 -3.38 19.41
C SER A 39 9.22 -3.25 18.12
N SER A 40 9.55 -4.35 17.44
CA SER A 40 10.32 -4.32 16.19
C SER A 40 9.58 -3.60 15.07
N ILE A 41 8.25 -3.67 15.02
CA ILE A 41 7.43 -3.02 13.99
C ILE A 41 6.86 -1.67 14.45
N ASN A 42 7.11 -1.26 15.70
CA ASN A 42 6.60 -0.02 16.26
C ASN A 42 7.62 1.12 16.12
N PRO A 43 7.35 2.20 15.37
CA PRO A 43 8.31 3.27 15.16
C PRO A 43 8.63 4.07 16.42
N LYS A 44 7.80 4.00 17.47
CA LYS A 44 8.14 4.60 18.77
C LYS A 44 9.29 3.87 19.46
N TYR A 45 9.40 2.55 19.27
CA TYR A 45 10.38 1.70 19.95
C TYR A 45 11.55 1.29 19.05
N ASN A 46 11.32 1.21 17.74
CA ASN A 46 12.36 0.93 16.75
C ASN A 46 12.69 2.20 15.94
N THR A 47 13.79 2.84 16.28
CA THR A 47 14.24 4.09 15.64
C THR A 47 14.66 3.92 14.18
N ARG A 48 15.06 2.70 13.77
CA ARG A 48 15.52 2.42 12.39
C ARG A 48 14.39 2.54 11.37
N ILE A 49 13.14 2.33 11.80
CA ILE A 49 11.94 2.44 10.95
C ILE A 49 11.19 3.77 11.20
N ASN A 50 11.75 4.66 12.02
CA ASN A 50 11.14 5.93 12.37
C ASN A 50 11.82 7.10 11.60
N PRO A 51 11.10 7.77 10.68
CA PRO A 51 11.65 8.87 9.88
C PRO A 51 12.03 10.13 10.69
N THR A 52 11.59 10.26 11.94
CA THR A 52 12.06 11.33 12.85
C THR A 52 13.51 11.10 13.28
N TYR A 53 13.91 9.84 13.45
CA TYR A 53 15.27 9.47 13.89
C TYR A 53 16.17 9.02 12.74
N THR A 54 15.58 8.64 11.60
CA THR A 54 16.29 8.14 10.41
C THR A 54 15.97 9.00 9.20
N SER A 55 16.81 10.01 8.95
CA SER A 55 16.57 11.05 7.92
C SER A 55 16.48 10.50 6.49
N THR A 56 17.11 9.36 6.19
CA THR A 56 17.02 8.71 4.88
C THR A 56 15.61 8.20 4.57
N LEU A 57 14.77 7.99 5.58
CA LEU A 57 13.36 7.61 5.43
C LEU A 57 12.43 8.82 5.31
N ASN A 58 12.91 10.04 5.54
CA ASN A 58 12.07 11.23 5.57
C ASN A 58 12.18 12.02 4.25
N PRO A 59 11.13 12.10 3.42
CA PRO A 59 11.15 12.86 2.18
C PRO A 59 11.50 14.34 2.34
N LYS A 60 11.25 14.95 3.51
CA LYS A 60 11.65 16.33 3.78
C LYS A 60 13.18 16.51 3.77
N PHE A 61 13.93 15.48 4.18
CA PHE A 61 15.38 15.55 4.34
C PHE A 61 16.15 14.72 3.30
N ASN A 62 15.49 13.82 2.59
CA ASN A 62 16.09 13.00 1.54
C ASN A 62 15.47 13.31 0.17
N ALA A 63 16.19 14.08 -0.65
CA ALA A 63 15.74 14.50 -1.98
C ALA A 63 15.47 13.33 -2.93
N ALA A 64 16.19 12.22 -2.81
CA ALA A 64 16.04 11.06 -3.69
C ALA A 64 14.66 10.38 -3.53
N ILE A 65 14.05 10.49 -2.35
CA ILE A 65 12.71 9.95 -2.09
C ILE A 65 11.62 11.04 -2.05
N ASN A 66 11.97 12.30 -2.34
CA ASN A 66 11.03 13.41 -2.37
C ASN A 66 10.52 13.64 -3.81
N PRO A 67 9.21 13.51 -4.05
CA PRO A 67 8.64 13.73 -5.38
C PRO A 67 8.78 15.16 -5.91
N THR A 68 8.98 16.17 -5.06
CA THR A 68 9.19 17.55 -5.54
C THR A 68 10.56 17.74 -6.18
N TYR A 69 11.55 16.96 -5.76
CA TYR A 69 12.94 17.05 -6.24
C TYR A 69 13.30 15.95 -7.24
N THR A 70 12.56 14.84 -7.27
CA THR A 70 12.84 13.69 -8.13
C THR A 70 11.66 13.39 -9.06
N SER A 71 11.76 13.79 -10.33
CA SER A 71 10.68 13.64 -11.33
C SER A 71 10.33 12.19 -11.63
N ALA A 72 11.30 11.28 -11.56
CA ALA A 72 11.09 9.85 -11.85
C ALA A 72 10.05 9.20 -10.92
N ILE A 73 9.91 9.70 -9.68
CA ILE A 73 8.93 9.23 -8.69
C ILE A 73 7.74 10.19 -8.52
N ASN A 74 7.61 11.19 -9.41
CA ASN A 74 6.51 12.15 -9.39
C ASN A 74 5.55 11.89 -10.57
N PRO A 75 4.32 11.41 -10.30
CA PRO A 75 3.34 11.12 -11.34
C PRO A 75 2.91 12.30 -12.21
N LYS A 76 3.14 13.55 -11.78
CA LYS A 76 2.89 14.71 -12.65
C LYS A 76 3.87 14.79 -13.82
N TYR A 77 5.09 14.28 -13.62
CA TYR A 77 6.18 14.38 -14.59
C TYR A 77 6.54 13.01 -15.20
N ASN A 78 6.09 11.92 -14.60
CA ASN A 78 6.27 10.57 -15.10
C ASN A 78 4.91 9.87 -15.26
N SER A 79 4.45 9.76 -16.51
CA SER A 79 3.18 9.12 -16.85
C SER A 79 3.16 7.61 -16.59
N ASP A 80 4.31 6.95 -16.65
CA ASP A 80 4.41 5.49 -16.56
C ASP A 80 4.02 4.99 -15.17
N ILE A 81 4.17 5.83 -14.15
CA ILE A 81 3.77 5.58 -12.76
C ILE A 81 2.48 6.32 -12.37
N ASN A 82 1.80 6.97 -13.31
CA ASN A 82 0.56 7.71 -13.06
C ASN A 82 -0.66 6.89 -13.52
N PRO A 83 -1.45 6.31 -12.59
CA PRO A 83 -2.67 5.57 -12.92
C PRO A 83 -3.72 6.33 -13.74
N LYS A 84 -3.70 7.67 -13.75
CA LYS A 84 -4.62 8.45 -14.59
C LYS A 84 -4.25 8.39 -16.07
N TYR A 85 -2.96 8.29 -16.39
CA TYR A 85 -2.44 8.37 -17.75
C TYR A 85 -1.90 7.03 -18.27
N ASN A 86 -1.56 6.09 -17.38
CA ASN A 86 -1.19 4.73 -17.73
C ASN A 86 -2.39 3.78 -17.54
N ALA A 87 -2.91 3.24 -18.65
CA ALA A 87 -4.07 2.35 -18.65
C ALA A 87 -3.82 1.03 -17.91
N ASP A 88 -2.58 0.54 -17.90
CA ASP A 88 -2.20 -0.69 -17.19
C ASP A 88 -2.25 -0.50 -15.66
N LEU A 89 -2.10 0.74 -15.19
CA LEU A 89 -2.18 1.10 -13.77
C LEU A 89 -3.56 1.64 -13.37
N ASN A 90 -4.43 1.90 -14.34
CA ASN A 90 -5.75 2.46 -14.06
C ASN A 90 -6.76 1.35 -13.74
N PRO A 91 -7.34 1.31 -12.52
CA PRO A 91 -8.31 0.27 -12.19
C PRO A 91 -9.59 0.34 -13.03
N LYS A 92 -9.94 1.48 -13.65
CA LYS A 92 -11.10 1.55 -14.55
C LYS A 92 -10.89 0.84 -15.88
N TYR A 93 -9.63 0.73 -16.34
CA TYR A 93 -9.29 0.15 -17.65
C TYR A 93 -8.61 -1.21 -17.54
N ASN A 94 -7.88 -1.46 -16.45
CA ASN A 94 -7.29 -2.74 -16.15
C ASN A 94 -8.12 -3.50 -15.11
N TRP A 95 -8.94 -4.43 -15.58
CA TRP A 95 -9.80 -5.27 -14.73
C TRP A 95 -9.01 -6.11 -13.71
N ARG A 96 -7.74 -6.42 -13.97
CA ARG A 96 -6.94 -7.27 -13.09
C ARG A 96 -6.68 -6.62 -11.74
N ILE A 97 -6.54 -5.29 -11.72
CA ILE A 97 -6.25 -4.48 -10.53
C ILE A 97 -7.50 -3.74 -10.02
N ASN A 98 -8.68 -4.01 -10.61
CA ASN A 98 -9.94 -3.44 -10.17
C ASN A 98 -10.62 -4.35 -9.12
N PRO A 99 -10.84 -3.86 -7.89
CA PRO A 99 -11.47 -4.65 -6.84
C PRO A 99 -12.95 -5.00 -7.12
N ASN A 100 -13.59 -4.40 -8.12
CA ASN A 100 -14.99 -4.67 -8.48
C ASN A 100 -15.15 -5.75 -9.55
N TYR A 101 -14.12 -6.06 -10.34
CA TYR A 101 -14.22 -7.00 -11.47
C TYR A 101 -13.57 -8.37 -11.20
N GLY A 102 -13.03 -8.60 -10.00
CA GLY A 102 -12.63 -9.94 -9.55
C GLY A 102 -13.85 -10.81 -9.24
N GLY A 103 -14.45 -11.41 -10.26
CA GLY A 103 -15.64 -12.28 -10.12
C GLY A 103 -15.38 -13.74 -10.48
N ALA A 104 -15.76 -14.64 -9.57
CA ALA A 104 -16.06 -16.07 -9.74
C ALA A 104 -14.96 -17.07 -10.18
N ALA A 105 -13.87 -16.68 -10.86
CA ALA A 105 -12.86 -17.64 -11.33
C ALA A 105 -11.64 -17.83 -10.39
N ASN A 106 -11.57 -17.12 -9.26
CA ASN A 106 -10.42 -17.09 -8.36
C ASN A 106 -10.80 -17.44 -6.92
N THR A 107 -10.93 -18.74 -6.65
CA THR A 107 -11.21 -19.30 -5.32
C THR A 107 -9.94 -19.79 -4.59
N GLY A 108 -8.75 -19.55 -5.17
CA GLY A 108 -7.49 -19.92 -4.55
C GLY A 108 -7.04 -18.94 -3.46
N LYS A 109 -6.34 -19.45 -2.43
CA LYS A 109 -5.68 -18.65 -1.38
C LYS A 109 -4.65 -17.63 -1.89
N ASP A 110 -4.29 -17.70 -3.18
CA ASP A 110 -3.32 -16.83 -3.86
C ASP A 110 -3.97 -15.76 -4.76
N ALA A 111 -5.27 -15.44 -4.56
CA ALA A 111 -6.01 -14.55 -5.46
C ALA A 111 -5.72 -13.04 -5.26
N TRP A 112 -5.13 -12.66 -4.12
CA TRP A 112 -4.95 -11.25 -3.76
C TRP A 112 -3.52 -11.00 -3.25
N ALA A 113 -2.75 -10.20 -4.00
CA ALA A 113 -1.40 -9.75 -3.65
C ALA A 113 -1.42 -8.32 -3.09
N GLY A 114 -2.38 -8.06 -2.20
CA GLY A 114 -2.57 -6.75 -1.57
C GLY A 114 -2.31 -6.78 -0.07
N LYS A 115 -2.60 -5.66 0.59
CA LYS A 115 -2.45 -5.47 2.04
C LYS A 115 -3.63 -4.70 2.59
N TYR A 116 -4.03 -4.96 3.83
CA TYR A 116 -5.03 -4.14 4.51
C TYR A 116 -4.38 -2.95 5.19
N VAL A 117 -5.14 -1.86 5.26
CA VAL A 117 -4.79 -0.66 6.01
C VAL A 117 -5.63 -0.65 7.28
N PHE A 118 -4.98 -0.59 8.43
CA PHE A 118 -5.60 -0.57 9.74
C PHE A 118 -5.38 0.77 10.41
N ASP A 119 -6.40 1.25 11.13
CA ASP A 119 -6.28 2.43 11.98
C ASP A 119 -5.74 2.09 13.38
N LYS A 120 -5.68 3.10 14.24
CA LYS A 120 -5.19 3.00 15.62
C LYS A 120 -6.06 2.13 16.54
N ASN A 121 -7.25 1.74 16.12
CA ASN A 121 -8.18 0.88 16.85
C ASN A 121 -8.21 -0.54 16.24
N GLU A 122 -7.22 -0.86 15.40
CA GLU A 122 -7.11 -2.12 14.66
C GLU A 122 -8.27 -2.39 13.70
N ASP A 123 -9.04 -1.35 13.33
CA ASP A 123 -10.13 -1.48 12.38
C ASP A 123 -9.58 -1.32 10.95
N ALA A 124 -9.98 -2.23 10.06
CA ALA A 124 -9.62 -2.14 8.64
C ALA A 124 -10.37 -0.97 8.00
N ILE A 125 -9.64 0.00 7.48
CA ILE A 125 -10.18 1.24 6.87
C ILE A 125 -10.02 1.28 5.35
N GLY A 126 -9.17 0.40 4.80
CA GLY A 126 -8.98 0.25 3.37
C GLY A 126 -8.01 -0.87 3.04
N PHE A 127 -7.61 -0.92 1.78
CA PHE A 127 -6.67 -1.92 1.31
C PHE A 127 -5.86 -1.42 0.11
N LEU A 128 -4.66 -1.99 -0.04
CA LEU A 128 -3.75 -1.75 -1.13
C LEU A 128 -3.84 -2.88 -2.16
N ILE A 129 -3.79 -2.52 -3.43
CA ILE A 129 -3.64 -3.43 -4.57
C ILE A 129 -2.31 -3.13 -5.24
N SER A 130 -1.42 -4.12 -5.34
CA SER A 130 -0.20 -3.98 -6.14
C SER A 130 -0.59 -3.91 -7.62
N ALA A 131 -0.36 -2.75 -8.25
CA ALA A 131 -0.55 -2.60 -9.70
C ALA A 131 0.72 -3.01 -10.45
N ASN A 132 1.88 -2.68 -9.90
CA ASN A 132 3.20 -3.17 -10.29
C ASN A 132 4.20 -2.97 -9.13
N ASP A 133 5.48 -3.22 -9.36
CA ASP A 133 6.54 -3.09 -8.35
C ASP A 133 6.74 -1.66 -7.81
N MET A 134 6.24 -0.65 -8.54
CA MET A 134 6.38 0.77 -8.20
C MET A 134 5.10 1.36 -7.62
N VAL A 135 3.93 0.77 -7.88
CA VAL A 135 2.63 1.42 -7.60
C VAL A 135 1.70 0.49 -6.85
N TYR A 136 1.28 0.94 -5.67
CA TYR A 136 0.10 0.41 -4.98
C TYR A 136 -1.08 1.34 -5.20
N LEU A 137 -2.22 0.80 -5.61
CA LEU A 137 -3.49 1.52 -5.58
C LEU A 137 -4.11 1.41 -4.19
N TYR A 138 -4.64 2.52 -3.66
CA TYR A 138 -5.30 2.55 -2.35
C TYR A 138 -6.81 2.70 -2.50
N PHE A 139 -7.56 1.78 -1.90
CA PHE A 139 -9.02 1.76 -1.91
C PHE A 139 -9.59 1.79 -0.50
N SER A 140 -10.79 2.37 -0.36
CA SER A 140 -11.61 2.25 0.85
C SER A 140 -12.13 0.83 1.00
N MET A 141 -12.62 0.46 2.19
CA MET A 141 -13.32 -0.82 2.39
C MET A 141 -14.57 -0.98 1.50
N LYS A 142 -15.12 0.12 0.99
CA LYS A 142 -16.23 0.13 0.01
C LYS A 142 -15.76 0.01 -1.44
N ARG A 143 -14.45 -0.24 -1.66
CA ARG A 143 -13.81 -0.37 -2.98
C ARG A 143 -13.82 0.92 -3.78
N GLU A 144 -13.90 2.07 -3.10
CA GLU A 144 -13.73 3.38 -3.74
C GLU A 144 -12.24 3.68 -3.87
N TRP A 145 -11.81 4.08 -5.05
CA TRP A 145 -10.40 4.44 -5.29
C TRP A 145 -10.10 5.76 -4.59
N ILE A 146 -9.16 5.76 -3.63
CA ILE A 146 -8.80 6.94 -2.82
C ILE A 146 -7.59 7.66 -3.43
N GLY A 147 -6.62 6.90 -3.93
CA GLY A 147 -5.36 7.40 -4.41
C GLY A 147 -4.39 6.26 -4.67
N TYR A 148 -3.09 6.55 -4.66
CA TYR A 148 -2.08 5.55 -4.90
C TYR A 148 -0.74 5.93 -4.28
N PHE A 149 0.08 4.92 -4.07
CA PHE A 149 1.39 5.02 -3.48
C PHE A 149 2.43 4.72 -4.55
N VAL A 150 3.46 5.56 -4.66
CA VAL A 150 4.59 5.36 -5.57
C VAL A 150 5.84 5.07 -4.77
N LYS A 151 6.52 3.98 -5.13
CA LYS A 151 7.76 3.53 -4.52
C LYS A 151 8.87 4.57 -4.69
N ALA A 152 9.59 4.81 -3.61
CA ALA A 152 10.76 5.66 -3.53
C ALA A 152 11.77 4.98 -2.59
N ASN A 153 12.70 4.23 -3.17
CA ASN A 153 13.56 3.27 -2.45
C ASN A 153 12.71 2.25 -1.68
N ASP A 154 12.88 2.16 -0.36
CA ASP A 154 12.13 1.27 0.53
C ASP A 154 10.81 1.87 1.04
N ASN A 155 10.55 3.13 0.70
CA ASN A 155 9.36 3.87 1.08
C ASN A 155 8.35 3.96 -0.07
N PHE A 156 7.15 4.42 0.24
CA PHE A 156 6.17 4.80 -0.77
C PHE A 156 5.53 6.14 -0.46
N ASN A 157 5.53 7.07 -1.42
CA ASN A 157 4.87 8.37 -1.29
C ASN A 157 3.40 8.27 -1.69
N PHE A 158 2.51 8.88 -0.90
CA PHE A 158 1.07 8.89 -1.18
C PHE A 158 0.69 10.04 -2.11
N PHE A 159 -0.10 9.71 -3.14
CA PHE A 159 -0.64 10.65 -4.11
C PHE A 159 -2.16 10.55 -4.18
N SER A 160 -2.81 11.70 -4.39
CA SER A 160 -4.21 11.71 -4.83
C SER A 160 -4.35 11.09 -6.21
N ILE A 161 -5.58 10.76 -6.61
CA ILE A 161 -5.89 10.22 -7.95
C ILE A 161 -5.39 11.13 -9.09
N ASP A 162 -5.31 12.44 -8.85
CA ASP A 162 -4.80 13.41 -9.82
C ASP A 162 -3.26 13.53 -9.82
N GLY A 163 -2.56 12.73 -9.03
CA GLY A 163 -1.09 12.74 -8.95
C GLY A 163 -0.53 13.91 -8.13
N ASN A 164 -1.33 14.49 -7.23
CA ASN A 164 -0.81 15.45 -6.26
C ASN A 164 -0.21 14.70 -5.06
N TRP A 165 1.06 14.95 -4.75
CA TRP A 165 1.69 14.41 -3.55
C TRP A 165 1.03 15.00 -2.31
N SER A 166 0.64 14.15 -1.36
CA SER A 166 0.02 14.61 -0.10
C SER A 166 1.03 15.05 0.95
N GLY A 167 2.31 14.71 0.77
CA GLY A 167 3.33 14.79 1.81
C GLY A 167 3.38 13.55 2.72
N GLU A 168 2.37 12.67 2.65
CA GLU A 168 2.33 11.44 3.43
C GLU A 168 3.06 10.30 2.73
N TYR A 169 3.54 9.34 3.52
CA TYR A 169 4.32 8.21 3.00
C TYR A 169 4.28 7.00 3.92
N LEU A 170 4.54 5.83 3.32
CA LEU A 170 4.76 4.57 4.00
C LEU A 170 6.26 4.33 4.16
N CYS A 171 6.67 3.90 5.34
CA CYS A 171 7.97 3.29 5.58
C CYS A 171 7.79 1.82 5.92
N SER A 172 8.72 0.97 5.48
CA SER A 172 8.76 -0.44 5.90
C SER A 172 8.74 -0.54 7.42
N ASP A 173 7.97 -1.49 7.95
CA ASP A 173 7.97 -1.82 9.37
C ASP A 173 9.08 -2.81 9.77
N SER A 174 10.04 -3.06 8.86
CA SER A 174 11.11 -4.07 8.94
C SER A 174 10.67 -5.54 8.88
N GLU A 175 9.39 -5.78 8.68
CA GLU A 175 8.80 -7.11 8.48
C GLU A 175 8.11 -7.12 7.10
N GLN A 176 6.85 -7.59 7.04
CA GLN A 176 6.06 -7.67 5.82
C GLN A 176 5.04 -6.54 5.69
N GLY A 177 5.19 -5.42 6.41
CA GLY A 177 4.21 -4.35 6.41
C GLY A 177 4.82 -2.96 6.31
N PHE A 178 3.97 -1.97 6.55
CA PHE A 178 4.38 -0.57 6.55
C PHE A 178 3.75 0.21 7.69
N ASN A 179 4.44 1.25 8.13
CA ASN A 179 3.90 2.31 8.99
C ASN A 179 3.66 3.58 8.16
N TRP A 180 2.53 4.23 8.39
CA TRP A 180 2.13 5.43 7.63
C TRP A 180 2.43 6.71 8.41
N PHE A 181 3.23 7.58 7.81
CA PHE A 181 3.67 8.85 8.36
C PHE A 181 3.08 10.04 7.59
N ASP A 182 2.91 11.14 8.29
CA ASP A 182 2.59 12.43 7.66
C ASP A 182 3.85 13.18 7.20
N ALA A 183 3.65 14.37 6.63
CA ALA A 183 4.73 15.21 6.12
C ALA A 183 5.75 15.68 7.18
N ASN A 184 5.39 15.61 8.46
CA ASN A 184 6.26 15.96 9.58
C ASN A 184 7.01 14.76 10.16
N ALA A 185 6.86 13.57 9.56
CA ALA A 185 7.36 12.30 10.09
C ALA A 185 6.66 11.82 11.36
N ASP A 186 5.47 12.35 11.66
CA ASP A 186 4.66 11.83 12.75
C ASP A 186 3.92 10.57 12.29
N TRP A 187 4.03 9.50 13.08
CA TRP A 187 3.33 8.26 12.79
C TRP A 187 1.82 8.46 13.01
N LYS A 188 1.02 8.26 11.96
CA LYS A 188 -0.44 8.43 11.99
C LYS A 188 -1.16 7.36 12.84
N LYS A 189 -0.41 6.41 13.41
CA LYS A 189 -0.93 5.17 13.98
C LYS A 189 -1.79 4.38 12.98
N ILE A 190 -1.45 4.52 11.71
CA ILE A 190 -1.99 3.72 10.62
C ILE A 190 -0.85 2.80 10.16
N TYR A 191 -1.20 1.55 9.91
CA TYR A 191 -0.24 0.53 9.52
C TYR A 191 -0.88 -0.46 8.54
N VAL A 192 -0.02 -1.02 7.71
CA VAL A 192 -0.41 -1.78 6.52
C VAL A 192 0.13 -3.19 6.64
N LYS A 193 -0.75 -4.20 6.54
CA LYS A 193 -0.40 -5.62 6.70
C LYS A 193 -0.91 -6.45 5.53
#